data_AF-A0A952M1R1-F1
#
_entry.id   AF-A0A952M1R1-F1
#
_cell.length_a   1.000
_cell.length_b   1.000
_cell.length_c   1.000
_cell.angle_alpha   90.00
_cell.angle_beta   90.00
_cell.angle_gamma   90.00
#
_symmetry.space_group_name_H-M   'P 1'
#
loop_
_entity.id
_entity.type
_entity.pdbx_description
1 polymer ?
#
loop_
_entity_poly.entity_id
_entity_poly.type
_entity_poly.pdbx_seq_one_letter_code
_entity_poly.pdbx_strand_id
1 'polypeptide(L)'
;MEQFSKFNCTLVQGVQKGVNTVIHCRAGIGRSGLVAIGVLLTQRVALGRAIEQVSAARLEEVPETPAQLNWLQEYEHYRRSEATGR
;
A
#
# COMPACT_ATOMS: atom_id res chain seq x y z
N MET A 1 10.60 -3.49 -6.25
CA MET A 1 9.33 -2.79 -6.55
C MET A 1 8.35 -3.63 -7.37
N GLU A 2 8.78 -4.26 -8.46
CA GLU A 2 7.90 -5.05 -9.34
C GLU A 2 7.11 -6.17 -8.60
N GLN A 3 7.78 -7.01 -7.81
CA GLN A 3 7.14 -8.08 -7.04
C GLN A 3 6.06 -7.54 -6.09
N PHE A 4 6.35 -6.43 -5.40
CA PHE A 4 5.39 -5.78 -4.52
C PHE A 4 4.20 -5.21 -5.29
N SER A 5 4.43 -4.64 -6.48
CA SER A 5 3.32 -4.20 -7.33
C SER A 5 2.45 -5.35 -7.82
N LYS A 6 3.05 -6.47 -8.23
CA LYS A 6 2.30 -7.68 -8.62
C LYS A 6 1.47 -8.21 -7.46
N PHE A 7 2.08 -8.26 -6.26
CA PHE A 7 1.40 -8.66 -5.04
C PHE A 7 0.18 -7.78 -4.73
N ASN A 8 0.33 -6.45 -4.75
CA ASN A 8 -0.79 -5.53 -4.51
C ASN A 8 -1.89 -5.63 -5.58
N CYS A 9 -1.52 -5.83 -6.85
CA CYS A 9 -2.51 -6.07 -7.91
C CYS A 9 -3.37 -7.31 -7.62
N THR A 10 -2.77 -8.41 -7.15
CA THR A 10 -3.51 -9.62 -6.76
C THR A 10 -4.47 -9.35 -5.61
N LEU A 11 -4.06 -8.57 -4.61
CA LEU A 11 -4.92 -8.18 -3.50
C LEU A 11 -6.10 -7.33 -3.96
N VAL A 12 -5.85 -6.30 -4.78
CA VAL A 12 -6.90 -5.45 -5.36
C VAL A 12 -7.91 -6.28 -6.16
N GLN A 13 -7.42 -7.19 -7.01
CA GLN A 13 -8.28 -8.07 -7.80
C GLN A 13 -9.14 -9.00 -6.91
N GLY A 14 -8.59 -9.51 -5.82
CA GLY A 14 -9.34 -10.31 -4.85
C GLY A 14 -10.47 -9.52 -4.21
N VAL A 15 -10.16 -8.33 -3.68
CA VAL A 15 -11.15 -7.44 -3.06
C VAL A 15 -12.24 -7.03 -4.05
N GLN A 16 -11.88 -6.67 -5.29
CA GLN A 16 -12.85 -6.32 -6.34
C GLN A 16 -13.79 -7.46 -6.72
N LYS A 17 -13.35 -8.72 -6.56
CA LYS A 17 -14.18 -9.92 -6.76
C LYS A 17 -15.03 -10.29 -5.54
N GLY A 18 -15.03 -9.46 -4.48
CA GLY A 18 -15.75 -9.72 -3.24
C GLY A 18 -15.06 -10.72 -2.30
N VAL A 19 -13.77 -11.03 -2.52
CA VAL A 19 -13.02 -11.93 -1.63
C VAL A 19 -12.70 -11.20 -0.34
N ASN A 20 -13.12 -11.78 0.80
CA ASN A 20 -12.83 -11.25 2.11
C ASN A 20 -11.34 -11.46 2.45
N THR A 21 -10.53 -10.40 2.31
CA THR A 21 -9.07 -10.49 2.31
C THR A 21 -8.48 -9.90 3.58
N VAL A 22 -7.64 -10.68 4.28
CA VAL A 22 -6.93 -10.24 5.50
C VAL A 22 -5.43 -10.15 5.23
N ILE A 23 -4.81 -9.06 5.67
CA ILE A 23 -3.36 -8.87 5.65
C ILE A 23 -2.87 -8.76 7.09
N HIS A 24 -1.89 -9.58 7.47
CA HIS A 24 -1.24 -9.50 8.77
C HIS A 24 0.28 -9.55 8.65
N CYS A 25 0.96 -9.10 9.70
CA CYS A 25 2.39 -9.36 9.88
C CYS A 25 2.59 -9.95 11.29
N ARG A 26 3.53 -9.40 12.08
CA ARG A 26 3.67 -9.74 13.50
C ARG A 26 2.77 -8.87 14.39
N ALA A 27 2.95 -7.54 14.33
CA ALA A 27 2.25 -6.57 15.18
C ALA A 27 1.13 -5.79 14.46
N GLY A 28 0.91 -6.04 13.16
CA GLY A 28 -0.18 -5.40 12.41
C GLY A 28 0.08 -3.96 11.94
N ILE A 29 1.15 -3.30 12.40
CA ILE A 29 1.43 -1.88 12.12
C ILE A 29 2.55 -1.63 11.10
N GLY A 30 3.56 -2.51 11.01
CA GLY A 30 4.64 -2.35 10.04
C GLY A 30 4.32 -2.82 8.64
N ARG A 31 4.77 -4.03 8.27
CA ARG A 31 4.63 -4.54 6.89
C ARG A 31 3.17 -4.61 6.42
N SER A 32 2.22 -4.93 7.29
CA SER A 32 0.79 -4.92 6.94
C SER A 32 0.26 -3.51 6.67
N GLY A 33 0.77 -2.49 7.35
CA GLY A 33 0.48 -1.09 7.07
C GLY A 33 0.98 -0.67 5.69
N LEU A 34 2.23 -1.03 5.36
CA LEU A 34 2.80 -0.76 4.03
C LEU A 34 2.03 -1.42 2.89
N VAL A 35 1.59 -2.68 3.09
CA VAL A 35 0.76 -3.37 2.10
C VAL A 35 -0.59 -2.69 1.95
N ALA A 36 -1.25 -2.29 3.05
CA ALA A 36 -2.52 -1.58 2.98
C ALA A 36 -2.41 -0.25 2.20
N ILE A 37 -1.35 0.53 2.46
CA ILE A 37 -1.05 1.74 1.69
C ILE A 37 -0.77 1.39 0.23
N GLY A 38 0.03 0.35 -0.04
CA GLY A 38 0.35 -0.13 -1.37
C GLY A 38 -0.88 -0.55 -2.20
N VAL A 39 -1.89 -1.14 -1.56
CA VAL A 39 -3.19 -1.45 -2.18
C VAL A 39 -3.91 -0.17 -2.60
N LEU A 40 -3.95 0.86 -1.75
CA LEU A 40 -4.57 2.15 -2.10
C LEU A 40 -3.82 2.87 -3.22
N LEU A 41 -2.48 2.88 -3.18
CA LEU A 41 -1.64 3.40 -4.26
C LEU A 41 -1.89 2.69 -5.59
N THR A 42 -2.10 1.37 -5.56
CA THR A 42 -2.45 0.57 -6.75
C THR A 42 -3.79 1.01 -7.34
N GLN A 43 -4.71 1.52 -6.51
CA GLN A 43 -5.97 2.12 -6.93
C GLN A 43 -5.86 3.64 -7.22
N ARG A 44 -4.64 4.17 -7.41
CA ARG A 44 -4.34 5.57 -7.74
C ARG A 44 -4.75 6.58 -6.66
N VAL A 45 -4.90 6.14 -5.41
CA VAL A 45 -5.01 7.06 -4.27
C VAL A 45 -3.64 7.72 -4.05
N ALA A 46 -3.61 9.04 -3.84
CA ALA A 46 -2.36 9.76 -3.57
C ALA A 46 -1.73 9.29 -2.25
N LEU A 47 -0.40 9.23 -2.16
CA LEU A 47 0.31 8.67 -1.01
C LEU A 47 -0.11 9.29 0.33
N GLY A 48 -0.18 10.63 0.42
CA GLY A 48 -0.61 11.30 1.65
C GLY A 48 -2.01 10.88 2.10
N ARG A 49 -2.96 10.78 1.17
CA ARG A 49 -4.34 10.33 1.46
C ARG A 49 -4.38 8.87 1.86
N ALA A 50 -3.56 8.01 1.24
CA ALA A 50 -3.47 6.61 1.60
C ALA A 50 -2.92 6.40 3.02
N ILE A 51 -1.88 7.17 3.39
CA ILE A 51 -1.32 7.21 4.75
C ILE A 51 -2.41 7.62 5.75
N GLU A 52 -3.06 8.77 5.52
CA GLU A 52 -4.11 9.26 6.42
C GLU A 52 -5.23 8.24 6.63
N GLN A 53 -5.70 7.60 5.55
CA GLN A 53 -6.77 6.60 5.63
C GLN A 53 -6.35 5.37 6.44
N VAL A 54 -5.14 4.86 6.20
CA VAL A 54 -4.65 3.66 6.89
C VAL A 54 -4.36 3.96 8.36
N SER A 55 -3.74 5.09 8.68
CA SER A 55 -3.50 5.51 10.07
C SER A 55 -4.80 5.71 10.83
N ALA A 56 -5.78 6.38 10.24
CA ALA A 56 -7.09 6.57 10.86
C ALA A 56 -7.80 5.24 11.13
N ALA A 57 -7.73 4.29 10.20
CA ALA A 57 -8.32 2.96 10.38
C ALA A 57 -7.58 2.10 11.43
N ARG A 58 -6.28 2.35 11.63
CA ARG A 58 -5.45 1.63 12.60
C ARG A 58 -5.43 2.26 13.99
N LEU A 59 -5.88 3.52 14.11
CA LEU A 59 -5.76 4.34 15.32
C LEU A 59 -4.30 4.51 15.77
N GLU A 60 -3.36 4.44 14.81
CA GLU A 60 -1.91 4.46 15.04
C GLU A 60 -1.20 5.09 13.84
N GLU A 61 -0.02 5.67 14.07
CA GLU A 61 0.79 6.21 12.97
C GLU A 61 1.32 5.08 12.08
N VAL A 62 1.11 5.21 10.77
CA VAL A 62 1.57 4.26 9.75
C VAL A 62 1.91 5.07 8.50
N PRO A 63 3.11 4.97 7.91
CA PRO A 63 4.23 4.10 8.29
C PRO A 63 4.87 4.45 9.64
N GLU A 64 5.49 3.46 10.29
CA GLU A 64 6.10 3.58 11.63
C GLU A 64 7.48 4.25 11.61
N THR A 65 8.19 4.19 10.47
CA THR A 65 9.57 4.68 10.39
C THR A 65 9.80 5.54 9.15
N PRO A 66 10.76 6.48 9.21
CA PRO A 66 11.14 7.26 8.03
C PRO A 66 11.58 6.40 6.85
N ALA A 67 12.24 5.26 7.10
CA ALA A 67 12.66 4.33 6.05
C ALA A 67 11.45 3.70 5.33
N GLN A 68 10.39 3.38 6.08
CA GLN A 68 9.14 2.88 5.51
C GLN A 68 8.44 3.95 4.66
N LEU A 69 8.43 5.21 5.10
CA LEU A 69 7.88 6.33 4.33
C LEU A 69 8.66 6.55 3.03
N ASN A 70 9.99 6.60 3.10
CA ASN A 70 10.84 6.77 1.93
C ASN A 70 10.60 5.64 0.92
N TRP A 71 10.49 4.41 1.39
CA TRP A 71 10.20 3.27 0.52
C TRP A 71 8.83 3.38 -0.17
N LEU A 72 7.80 3.90 0.52
CA LEU A 72 6.49 4.17 -0.09
C LEU A 72 6.53 5.30 -1.12
N GLN A 73 7.35 6.34 -0.90
CA GLN A 73 7.57 7.41 -1.88
C GLN A 73 8.27 6.88 -3.14
N GLU A 74 9.30 6.05 -2.99
CA GLU A 74 9.95 5.34 -4.11
C GLU A 74 8.95 4.45 -4.85
N TYR A 75 8.08 3.75 -4.12
CA TYR A 75 7.06 2.90 -4.71
C TYR A 75 5.99 3.72 -5.47
N GLU A 76 5.57 4.88 -4.95
CA GLU A 76 4.67 5.80 -5.68
C GLU A 76 5.31 6.28 -6.98
N HIS A 77 6.59 6.66 -6.95
CA HIS A 77 7.33 7.07 -8.14
C HIS A 77 7.40 5.93 -9.17
N TYR A 78 7.75 4.72 -8.74
CA TYR A 78 7.74 3.52 -9.58
C TYR A 78 6.35 3.26 -10.20
N ARG A 79 5.28 3.42 -9.42
CA ARG A 79 3.91 3.22 -9.92
C ARG A 79 3.50 4.24 -10.98
N ARG A 80 4.02 5.47 -10.90
CA ARG A 80 3.81 6.53 -11.90
C ARG A 80 4.59 6.24 -13.18
N SER A 81 5.86 5.82 -13.08
CA SER A 81 6.66 5.47 -14.27
C SER A 81 6.06 4.29 -15.05
N GLU A 82 5.54 3.28 -14.34
CA GLU A 82 4.84 2.14 -14.95
C GLU A 82 3.52 2.52 -15.66
N ALA A 83 2.88 3.61 -15.23
CA ALA A 83 1.63 4.08 -15.85
C ALA A 83 1.88 4.89 -17.12
N THR A 84 3.03 5.57 -17.23
CA THR A 84 3.42 6.35 -18.42
C THR A 84 4.01 5.48 -19.53
N GLY A 85 4.51 4.28 -19.19
CA GLY A 85 5.09 3.32 -20.15
C GLY A 85 4.10 2.36 -20.81
N ARG A 86 2.78 2.56 -20.63
CA ARG A 86 1.69 1.80 -21.27
C ARG A 86 0.81 2.74 -22.06
#